data_AF-A0A3L7QYP2-F1
#
_entry.id   AF-A0A3L7QYP2-F1
#
_cell.length_a   1.000
_cell.length_b   1.000
_cell.length_c   1.000
_cell.angle_alpha   90.00
_cell.angle_beta   90.00
_cell.angle_gamma   90.00
#
_symmetry.space_group_name_H-M   'P 1'
#
loop_
_entity.id
_entity.type
_entity.pdbx_description
1 polymer ?
#
loop_
_entity_poly.entity_id
_entity_poly.type
_entity_poly.pdbx_seq_one_letter_code
_entity_poly.pdbx_strand_id
1 'polypeptide(L)'
;MNIAILGFVGVVLLCGLVAFGVGHKNWSWGTIVAGVLVLLSATGYLYLVARVAQRENVWRKIITDYQTKIVKVRDAMVPGANGILVADEKERSLAALTLQRARWRRALERVNTWRDRHWDNVRFKPPTNDAPGQIIIAFETDTATTAPINAGAELSIFDATPIEEGGVFLGVFRVREIETSATEKTHTLIIEAAAEPTDADKTKWSKDYAAVSLYENLPVDRWLAYYQTKADPDFDLQGAYDAATTDGSFSKDRSLLLQPNPNKIDA
;
A
#
# COMPACT_ATOMS: atom_id res chain seq x y z
N MET A 1 5.88 -12.05 41.98
CA MET A 1 4.95 -12.21 43.12
C MET A 1 5.77 -12.00 44.38
N ASN A 2 5.61 -10.83 45.00
CA ASN A 2 6.50 -10.34 46.05
C ASN A 2 6.50 -11.29 47.24
N ILE A 3 7.69 -11.57 47.75
CA ILE A 3 8.00 -12.27 49.01
C ILE A 3 7.03 -11.88 50.15
N ALA A 4 6.51 -10.64 50.12
CA ALA A 4 5.50 -10.11 51.02
C ALA A 4 4.19 -10.94 51.13
N ILE A 5 3.64 -11.46 50.03
CA ILE A 5 2.36 -12.22 50.08
C ILE A 5 2.59 -13.60 50.71
N LEU A 6 3.68 -14.27 50.35
CA LEU A 6 4.10 -15.53 50.97
C LEU A 6 4.44 -15.32 52.46
N GLY A 7 5.09 -14.21 52.80
CA GLY A 7 5.38 -13.83 54.18
C GLY A 7 4.12 -13.59 55.01
N PHE A 8 3.13 -12.88 54.46
CA PHE A 8 1.86 -12.63 55.15
C PHE A 8 1.09 -13.92 55.44
N VAL A 9 0.99 -14.82 54.45
CA VAL A 9 0.35 -16.12 54.64
C VAL A 9 1.12 -16.98 55.65
N GLY A 10 2.45 -16.95 55.62
CA GLY A 10 3.29 -17.61 56.62
C GLY A 10 3.10 -17.08 58.04
N VAL A 11 2.93 -15.76 58.20
CA VAL A 11 2.66 -15.11 59.49
C VAL A 11 1.27 -15.47 60.00
N VAL A 12 0.24 -15.47 59.16
CA VAL A 12 -1.11 -15.88 59.55
C VAL A 12 -1.15 -17.35 59.98
N LEU A 13 -0.42 -18.23 59.28
CA LEU A 13 -0.23 -19.62 59.68
C LEU A 13 0.48 -19.75 61.04
N LEU A 14 1.57 -19.01 61.24
CA LEU A 14 2.30 -19.00 62.51
C LEU A 14 1.43 -18.49 63.66
N CYS A 15 0.67 -17.41 63.44
CA CYS A 15 -0.27 -16.89 64.43
C CYS A 15 -1.39 -17.89 64.73
N GLY A 16 -1.91 -18.59 63.71
CA GLY A 16 -2.90 -19.66 63.88
C GLY A 16 -2.36 -20.83 64.72
N LEU A 17 -1.12 -21.24 64.46
CA LEU A 17 -0.42 -22.31 65.19
C LEU A 17 -0.11 -21.90 66.64
N VAL A 18 0.31 -20.65 66.87
CA VAL A 18 0.54 -20.08 68.21
C VAL A 18 -0.76 -19.98 69.00
N ALA A 19 -1.85 -19.50 68.39
CA ALA A 19 -3.16 -19.45 69.03
C ALA A 19 -3.68 -20.83 69.42
N PHE A 20 -3.39 -21.85 68.59
CA PHE A 20 -3.69 -23.25 68.86
C PHE A 20 -2.90 -23.81 70.06
N GLY A 21 -1.62 -23.43 70.20
CA GLY A 21 -0.76 -23.84 71.32
C GLY A 21 -1.14 -23.19 72.65
N VAL A 22 -1.65 -21.96 72.65
CA VAL A 22 -2.04 -21.24 73.87
C VAL A 22 -3.37 -21.75 74.47
N GLY A 23 -4.23 -22.42 73.69
CA GLY A 23 -5.55 -22.92 74.13
C GLY A 23 -5.61 -24.35 74.70
N HIS A 24 -4.55 -24.84 75.36
CA HIS A 24 -4.27 -26.28 75.57
C HIS A 24 -4.90 -26.95 76.82
N LYS A 25 -5.99 -26.43 77.38
CA LYS A 25 -6.63 -27.06 78.55
C LYS A 25 -7.79 -27.97 78.10
N ASN A 26 -7.48 -29.26 77.84
CA ASN A 26 -8.39 -30.41 77.61
C ASN A 26 -8.53 -30.95 76.16
N TRP A 27 -7.44 -31.30 75.47
CA TRP A 27 -7.54 -31.62 74.03
C TRP A 27 -7.27 -33.07 73.58
N SER A 28 -8.05 -33.54 72.60
CA SER A 28 -7.86 -34.77 71.83
C SER A 28 -7.02 -34.53 70.56
N TRP A 29 -6.09 -35.45 70.26
CA TRP A 29 -5.18 -35.34 69.12
C TRP A 29 -5.89 -35.18 67.75
N GLY A 30 -7.08 -35.75 67.58
CA GLY A 30 -7.82 -35.68 66.31
C GLY A 30 -8.22 -34.26 65.92
N THR A 31 -8.52 -33.43 66.91
CA THR A 31 -8.92 -32.04 66.68
C THR A 31 -7.72 -31.15 66.33
N ILE A 32 -6.52 -31.50 66.82
CA ILE A 32 -5.29 -30.83 66.43
C ILE A 32 -4.99 -31.08 64.95
N VAL A 33 -5.03 -32.34 64.55
CA VAL A 33 -4.79 -32.78 63.17
C VAL A 33 -5.80 -32.12 62.21
N ALA A 34 -7.08 -32.04 62.61
CA ALA A 34 -8.10 -31.37 61.82
C ALA A 34 -7.80 -29.87 61.59
N GLY A 35 -7.37 -29.13 62.63
CA GLY A 35 -7.01 -27.72 62.48
C GLY A 35 -5.80 -27.51 61.56
N VAL A 36 -4.78 -28.37 61.66
CA VAL A 36 -3.61 -28.32 60.75
C VAL A 36 -4.02 -28.61 59.30
N LEU A 37 -4.89 -29.60 59.08
CA LEU A 37 -5.39 -29.91 57.73
C LEU A 37 -6.20 -28.76 57.13
N VAL A 38 -7.03 -28.08 57.93
CA VAL A 38 -7.79 -26.90 57.47
C VAL A 38 -6.85 -25.75 57.11
N LEU A 39 -5.82 -25.50 57.93
CA LEU A 39 -4.82 -24.46 57.67
C LEU A 39 -4.01 -24.75 56.39
N LEU A 40 -3.58 -25.99 56.18
CA LEU A 40 -2.89 -26.41 54.95
C LEU A 40 -3.82 -26.28 53.73
N SER A 41 -5.07 -26.70 53.86
CA SER A 41 -6.06 -26.59 52.77
C SER A 41 -6.32 -25.12 52.39
N ALA A 42 -6.57 -24.25 53.37
CA ALA A 42 -6.78 -22.82 53.15
C ALA A 42 -5.58 -22.15 52.46
N THR A 43 -4.36 -22.52 52.88
CA THR A 43 -3.12 -22.02 52.26
C THR A 43 -2.98 -22.47 50.81
N GLY A 44 -3.31 -23.73 50.51
CA GLY A 44 -3.34 -24.25 49.15
C GLY A 44 -4.34 -23.50 48.27
N TYR A 45 -5.56 -23.26 48.76
CA TYR A 45 -6.57 -22.50 48.03
C TYR A 45 -6.15 -21.04 47.79
N LEU A 46 -5.60 -20.35 48.79
CA LEU A 46 -5.11 -18.98 48.63
C LEU A 46 -3.97 -18.89 47.60
N TYR A 47 -3.06 -19.86 47.61
CA TYR A 47 -1.99 -19.93 46.61
C TYR A 47 -2.55 -20.09 45.19
N LEU A 48 -3.55 -20.97 45.00
CA LEU A 48 -4.19 -21.15 43.69
C LEU A 48 -4.89 -19.87 43.22
N VAL A 49 -5.66 -19.22 44.08
CA VAL A 49 -6.34 -17.95 43.75
C VAL A 49 -5.33 -16.86 43.39
N ALA A 50 -4.27 -16.71 44.17
CA ALA A 50 -3.21 -15.74 43.88
C ALA A 50 -2.53 -16.01 42.52
N ARG A 51 -2.28 -17.28 42.20
CA ARG A 51 -1.66 -17.66 40.92
C ARG A 51 -2.59 -17.41 39.74
N VAL A 52 -3.90 -17.64 39.88
CA VAL A 52 -4.90 -17.31 38.85
C VAL A 52 -4.97 -15.80 38.66
N ALA A 53 -5.07 -15.02 39.74
CA ALA A 53 -5.11 -13.56 39.67
C ALA A 53 -3.84 -12.96 39.03
N GLN A 54 -2.66 -13.50 39.34
CA GLN A 54 -1.41 -13.07 38.70
C GLN A 54 -1.42 -13.37 37.20
N ARG A 55 -1.91 -14.55 36.80
CA ARG A 55 -2.02 -14.93 35.39
C ARG A 55 -2.98 -14.01 34.65
N GLU A 56 -4.13 -13.69 35.23
CA GLU A 56 -5.07 -12.72 34.65
C GLU A 56 -4.45 -11.34 34.47
N ASN A 57 -3.73 -10.83 35.47
CA ASN A 57 -3.10 -9.51 35.39
C ASN A 57 -2.04 -9.45 34.29
N VAL A 58 -1.26 -10.52 34.11
CA VAL A 58 -0.29 -10.63 33.02
C VAL A 58 -0.99 -10.64 31.66
N TRP A 59 -2.05 -11.44 31.51
CA TRP A 59 -2.82 -11.47 30.26
C TRP A 59 -3.49 -10.15 29.94
N ARG A 60 -4.09 -9.48 30.93
CA ARG A 60 -4.69 -8.15 30.76
C ARG A 60 -3.65 -7.17 30.23
N LYS A 61 -2.44 -7.15 30.81
CA LYS A 61 -1.35 -6.29 30.34
C LYS A 61 -0.95 -6.58 28.89
N ILE A 62 -0.84 -7.86 28.52
CA ILE A 62 -0.53 -8.28 27.15
C ILE A 62 -1.63 -7.84 26.17
N ILE A 63 -2.90 -8.04 26.53
CA ILE A 63 -4.04 -7.65 25.70
C ILE A 63 -4.05 -6.12 25.50
N THR A 64 -3.85 -5.34 26.56
CA THR A 64 -3.81 -3.87 26.47
C THR A 64 -2.64 -3.39 25.59
N ASP A 65 -1.47 -4.02 25.68
CA ASP A 65 -0.33 -3.70 24.82
C ASP A 65 -0.63 -3.98 23.34
N TYR A 66 -1.21 -5.15 23.02
CA TYR A 66 -1.61 -5.47 21.65
C TYR A 66 -2.72 -4.55 21.13
N GLN A 67 -3.73 -4.24 21.95
CA GLN A 67 -4.78 -3.29 21.58
C GLN A 67 -4.19 -1.91 21.25
N THR A 68 -3.23 -1.45 22.06
CA THR A 68 -2.54 -0.16 21.84
C THR A 68 -1.75 -0.19 20.53
N LYS A 69 -1.02 -1.28 20.24
CA LYS A 69 -0.29 -1.45 18.97
C LYS A 69 -1.22 -1.49 17.76
N ILE A 70 -2.35 -2.19 17.85
CA ILE A 70 -3.35 -2.27 16.78
C ILE A 70 -3.91 -0.87 16.50
N VAL A 71 -4.28 -0.13 17.53
CA VAL A 71 -4.82 1.23 17.40
C VAL A 71 -3.77 2.19 16.84
N LYS A 72 -2.51 2.04 17.24
CA LYS A 72 -1.40 2.80 16.65
C LYS A 72 -1.31 2.56 15.15
N VAL A 73 -1.30 1.31 14.68
CA VAL A 73 -1.15 1.04 13.23
C VAL A 73 -2.42 1.41 12.46
N ARG A 74 -3.60 1.01 12.95
CA ARG A 74 -4.87 1.17 12.24
C ARG A 74 -5.28 2.63 12.16
N ASP A 75 -5.23 3.32 13.29
CA ASP A 75 -5.83 4.64 13.46
C ASP A 75 -4.76 5.75 13.61
N ALA A 76 -3.46 5.39 13.62
CA ALA A 76 -2.36 6.31 13.92
C ALA A 76 -2.57 7.04 15.24
N MET A 77 -3.04 6.33 16.28
CA MET A 77 -3.23 6.91 17.61
C MET A 77 -2.21 6.38 18.61
N VAL A 78 -1.60 7.28 19.37
CA VAL A 78 -0.60 7.00 20.40
C VAL A 78 -1.14 7.44 21.76
N PRO A 79 -0.85 6.72 22.85
CA PRO A 79 -1.23 7.17 24.19
C PRO A 79 -0.56 8.51 24.53
N GLY A 80 -1.37 9.54 24.79
CA GLY A 80 -0.93 10.85 25.26
C GLY A 80 -0.62 10.87 26.76
N ALA A 81 -0.26 12.05 27.27
CA ALA A 81 0.20 12.24 28.65
C ALA A 81 -0.78 11.74 29.74
N ASN A 82 -2.07 11.69 29.44
CA ASN A 82 -3.12 11.27 30.37
C ASN A 82 -3.61 9.84 30.13
N GLY A 83 -2.93 9.05 29.29
CA GLY A 83 -3.38 7.72 28.85
C GLY A 83 -4.54 7.74 27.86
N ILE A 84 -5.02 8.92 27.47
CA ILE A 84 -6.00 9.11 26.40
C ILE A 84 -5.28 8.97 25.06
N LEU A 85 -5.86 8.24 24.12
CA LEU A 85 -5.33 8.05 22.77
C LEU A 85 -5.49 9.36 21.96
N VAL A 86 -4.39 9.84 21.38
CA VAL A 86 -4.34 11.06 20.55
C VAL A 86 -3.74 10.69 19.20
N ALA A 87 -4.17 11.38 18.13
CA ALA A 87 -3.61 11.19 16.79
C ALA A 87 -2.11 11.53 16.78
N ASP A 88 -1.32 10.67 16.13
CA ASP A 88 0.10 10.87 15.87
C ASP A 88 0.26 11.85 14.69
N GLU A 89 1.04 12.91 14.89
CA GLU A 89 1.31 13.88 13.83
C GLU A 89 2.28 13.34 12.77
N LYS A 90 3.05 12.28 13.10
CA LYS A 90 4.09 11.73 12.22
C LYS A 90 3.60 10.55 11.39
N GLU A 91 2.69 9.75 11.93
CA GLU A 91 2.17 8.55 11.28
C GLU A 91 0.76 8.79 10.72
N ARG A 92 0.41 8.15 9.59
CA ARG A 92 -0.93 8.23 9.00
C ARG A 92 -1.66 6.92 9.19
N SER A 93 -2.97 7.00 9.47
CA SER A 93 -3.82 5.81 9.61
C SER A 93 -3.85 4.98 8.32
N LEU A 94 -4.13 3.67 8.45
CA LEU A 94 -4.25 2.80 7.28
C LEU A 94 -5.33 3.31 6.31
N ALA A 95 -6.43 3.86 6.83
CA ALA A 95 -7.49 4.46 6.02
C ALA A 95 -7.01 5.70 5.24
N ALA A 96 -6.18 6.55 5.86
CA ALA A 96 -5.60 7.70 5.18
C ALA A 96 -4.62 7.27 4.08
N LEU A 97 -3.81 6.24 4.33
CA LEU A 97 -2.87 5.68 3.36
C LEU A 97 -3.58 5.02 2.17
N THR A 98 -4.67 4.28 2.39
CA THR A 98 -5.46 3.68 1.30
C THR A 98 -6.15 4.75 0.46
N LEU A 99 -6.69 5.80 1.09
CA LEU A 99 -7.25 6.95 0.38
C LEU A 99 -6.19 7.65 -0.47
N GLN A 100 -5.00 7.88 0.10
CA GLN A 100 -3.88 8.50 -0.60
C GLN A 100 -3.43 7.65 -1.79
N ARG A 101 -3.28 6.32 -1.61
CA ARG A 101 -2.97 5.39 -2.70
C ARG A 101 -4.02 5.46 -3.80
N ALA A 102 -5.32 5.46 -3.45
CA ALA A 102 -6.39 5.57 -4.43
C ALA A 102 -6.34 6.91 -5.18
N ARG A 103 -6.05 8.03 -4.49
CA ARG A 103 -5.86 9.34 -5.12
C ARG A 103 -4.70 9.32 -6.12
N TRP A 104 -3.55 8.79 -5.74
CA TRP A 104 -2.39 8.70 -6.63
C TRP A 104 -2.63 7.77 -7.81
N ARG A 105 -3.32 6.65 -7.58
CA ARG A 105 -3.74 5.75 -8.66
C ARG A 105 -4.64 6.44 -9.66
N ARG A 106 -5.66 7.20 -9.21
CA ARG A 106 -6.50 7.99 -10.12
C ARG A 106 -5.71 9.09 -10.84
N ALA A 107 -4.73 9.70 -10.18
CA ALA A 107 -3.86 10.69 -10.83
C ALA A 107 -3.03 10.04 -11.94
N LEU A 108 -2.45 8.87 -11.68
CA LEU A 108 -1.74 8.06 -12.66
C LEU A 108 -2.65 7.64 -13.82
N GLU A 109 -3.84 7.12 -13.51
CA GLU A 109 -4.83 6.74 -14.52
C GLU A 109 -5.24 7.93 -15.40
N ARG A 110 -5.44 9.12 -14.81
CA ARG A 110 -5.72 10.35 -15.58
C ARG A 110 -4.55 10.73 -16.49
N VAL A 111 -3.32 10.67 -15.99
CA VAL A 111 -2.12 10.93 -16.83
C VAL A 111 -2.08 9.94 -17.99
N ASN A 112 -2.29 8.65 -17.72
CA ASN A 112 -2.33 7.61 -18.75
C ASN A 112 -3.50 7.78 -19.74
N THR A 113 -4.63 8.34 -19.30
CA THR A 113 -5.79 8.59 -20.18
C THR A 113 -5.55 9.80 -21.10
N TRP A 114 -4.76 10.79 -20.67
CA TRP A 114 -4.64 12.07 -21.35
C TRP A 114 -3.54 12.11 -22.41
N ARG A 115 -2.55 11.21 -22.32
CA ARG A 115 -1.40 11.15 -23.22
C ARG A 115 -0.92 9.71 -23.38
N ASP A 116 -1.63 8.97 -24.23
CA ASP A 116 -1.13 7.81 -25.01
C ASP A 116 -1.59 6.42 -24.54
N ARG A 117 -2.04 5.61 -25.51
CA ARG A 117 -2.34 4.19 -25.31
C ARG A 117 -1.03 3.41 -25.22
N HIS A 118 -0.95 2.55 -24.22
CA HIS A 118 0.13 1.58 -24.07
C HIS A 118 -0.44 0.22 -23.70
N TRP A 119 0.31 -0.82 -24.03
CA TRP A 119 -0.03 -2.20 -23.72
C TRP A 119 1.21 -2.92 -23.21
N ASP A 120 1.07 -3.61 -22.09
CA ASP A 120 2.13 -4.41 -21.50
C ASP A 120 1.89 -5.90 -21.80
N ASN A 121 2.95 -6.70 -21.76
CA ASN A 121 2.91 -8.15 -21.98
C ASN A 121 2.32 -8.56 -23.34
N VAL A 122 2.58 -7.76 -24.37
CA VAL A 122 2.17 -8.04 -25.74
C VAL A 122 3.13 -9.05 -26.37
N ARG A 123 2.65 -9.95 -27.24
CA ARG A 123 3.55 -10.83 -28.00
C ARG A 123 3.98 -10.13 -29.27
N PHE A 124 5.26 -10.22 -29.60
CA PHE A 124 5.84 -9.57 -30.76
C PHE A 124 6.68 -10.54 -31.58
N LYS A 125 6.34 -10.63 -32.85
CA LYS A 125 7.10 -11.29 -33.90
C LYS A 125 7.65 -10.22 -34.84
N PRO A 126 8.97 -9.97 -34.84
CA PRO A 126 9.58 -8.98 -35.71
C PRO A 126 9.31 -9.27 -37.20
N PRO A 127 9.28 -8.25 -38.07
CA PRO A 127 9.25 -8.45 -39.51
C PRO A 127 10.54 -9.12 -39.99
N THR A 128 10.42 -10.04 -40.95
CA THR A 128 11.54 -10.70 -41.62
C THR A 128 11.50 -10.38 -43.11
N ASN A 129 12.59 -10.64 -43.86
CA ASN A 129 12.66 -10.31 -45.29
C ASN A 129 11.51 -10.89 -46.12
N ASP A 130 10.92 -12.01 -45.67
CA ASP A 130 9.88 -12.75 -46.40
C ASP A 130 8.48 -12.65 -45.77
N ALA A 131 8.33 -12.02 -44.59
CA ALA A 131 7.05 -11.94 -43.89
C ALA A 131 6.89 -10.66 -43.05
N PRO A 132 5.69 -10.03 -43.05
CA PRO A 132 5.42 -8.89 -42.19
C PRO A 132 5.48 -9.30 -40.71
N GLY A 133 5.81 -8.34 -39.85
CA GLY A 133 5.83 -8.57 -38.41
C GLY A 133 4.41 -8.67 -37.86
N GLN A 134 4.29 -9.26 -36.67
CA GLN A 134 3.01 -9.42 -35.98
C GLN A 134 3.13 -8.95 -34.54
N ILE A 135 2.14 -8.18 -34.10
CA ILE A 135 1.95 -7.84 -32.68
C ILE A 135 0.61 -8.41 -32.25
N ILE A 136 0.60 -9.24 -31.21
CA ILE A 136 -0.61 -9.90 -30.73
C ILE A 136 -0.97 -9.34 -29.36
N ILE A 137 -2.07 -8.59 -29.30
CA ILE A 137 -2.63 -7.99 -28.09
C ILE A 137 -3.83 -8.82 -27.65
N ALA A 138 -3.76 -9.42 -26.46
CA ALA A 138 -4.90 -10.12 -25.87
C ALA A 138 -5.86 -9.14 -25.19
N PHE A 139 -7.17 -9.42 -25.23
CA PHE A 139 -8.18 -8.65 -24.52
C PHE A 139 -9.02 -9.54 -23.59
N GLU A 140 -9.31 -9.06 -22.37
CA GLU A 140 -10.03 -9.86 -21.37
C GLU A 140 -11.55 -9.85 -21.53
N THR A 141 -12.13 -8.84 -22.19
CA THR A 141 -13.59 -8.62 -22.24
C THR A 141 -14.18 -8.86 -23.64
N ASP A 142 -15.33 -9.55 -23.69
CA ASP A 142 -16.06 -9.95 -24.92
C ASP A 142 -16.55 -8.78 -25.81
N THR A 143 -16.28 -7.53 -25.44
CA THR A 143 -16.75 -6.33 -26.16
C THR A 143 -15.67 -5.64 -27.01
N ALA A 144 -14.45 -6.17 -27.10
CA ALA A 144 -13.39 -5.59 -27.93
C ALA A 144 -13.47 -6.06 -29.40
N THR A 145 -14.62 -5.88 -30.05
CA THR A 145 -14.71 -6.07 -31.52
C THR A 145 -14.17 -4.87 -32.29
N THR A 146 -13.91 -3.76 -31.61
CA THR A 146 -13.29 -2.57 -32.20
C THR A 146 -11.78 -2.65 -32.06
N ALA A 147 -11.05 -2.53 -33.17
CA ALA A 147 -9.60 -2.50 -33.16
C ALA A 147 -9.07 -1.41 -32.20
N PRO A 148 -8.06 -1.71 -31.37
CA PRO A 148 -7.57 -0.80 -30.35
C PRO A 148 -6.81 0.40 -30.94
N ILE A 149 -6.35 0.24 -32.18
CA ILE A 149 -5.59 1.21 -32.95
C ILE A 149 -6.07 1.20 -34.40
N ASN A 150 -5.71 2.21 -35.18
CA ASN A 150 -6.02 2.29 -36.61
C ASN A 150 -4.82 1.84 -37.45
N ALA A 151 -5.10 1.34 -38.66
CA ALA A 151 -4.07 1.20 -39.69
C ALA A 151 -3.40 2.56 -39.98
N GLY A 152 -2.09 2.54 -40.23
CA GLY A 152 -1.24 3.71 -40.42
C GLY A 152 -0.64 4.29 -39.13
N ALA A 153 -1.05 3.83 -37.95
CA ALA A 153 -0.47 4.28 -36.69
C ALA A 153 0.97 3.77 -36.52
N GLU A 154 1.81 4.58 -35.89
CA GLU A 154 3.17 4.23 -35.52
C GLU A 154 3.22 3.76 -34.07
N LEU A 155 4.02 2.73 -33.81
CA LEU A 155 4.10 2.03 -32.55
C LEU A 155 5.56 1.82 -32.17
N SER A 156 5.91 2.22 -30.96
CA SER A 156 7.24 2.02 -30.38
C SER A 156 7.25 0.78 -29.48
N ILE A 157 8.21 -0.11 -29.69
CA ILE A 157 8.29 -1.39 -28.96
C ILE A 157 9.56 -1.45 -28.11
N PHE A 158 9.39 -1.89 -26.85
CA PHE A 158 10.46 -2.12 -25.89
C PHE A 158 10.40 -3.55 -25.38
N ASP A 159 11.57 -4.15 -25.11
CA ASP A 159 11.64 -5.39 -24.34
C ASP A 159 10.96 -5.21 -22.98
N ALA A 160 10.26 -6.24 -22.49
CA ALA A 160 9.63 -6.22 -21.17
C ALA A 160 10.66 -6.27 -20.02
N THR A 161 11.90 -6.66 -20.32
CA THR A 161 13.01 -6.66 -19.36
C THR A 161 13.33 -5.23 -18.91
N PRO A 162 13.50 -4.95 -17.61
CA PRO A 162 13.92 -3.65 -17.13
C PRO A 162 15.26 -3.20 -17.74
N ILE A 163 15.45 -1.89 -17.94
CA ILE A 163 16.70 -1.36 -18.52
C ILE A 163 17.93 -1.70 -17.66
N GLU A 164 17.76 -1.79 -16.34
CA GLU A 164 18.81 -2.19 -15.39
C GLU A 164 19.27 -3.64 -15.60
N GLU A 165 18.39 -4.48 -16.15
CA GLU A 165 18.64 -5.90 -16.48
C GLU A 165 18.97 -6.09 -17.97
N GLY A 166 19.17 -5.01 -18.72
CA GLY A 166 19.54 -5.04 -20.14
C GLY A 166 18.36 -4.98 -21.11
N GLY A 167 17.19 -4.51 -20.68
CA GLY A 167 16.07 -4.20 -21.58
C GLY A 167 16.45 -3.22 -22.69
N VAL A 168 16.00 -3.51 -23.91
CA VAL A 168 16.40 -2.74 -25.11
C VAL A 168 15.18 -2.24 -25.88
N PHE A 169 15.34 -1.08 -26.51
CA PHE A 169 14.43 -0.59 -27.54
C PHE A 169 14.54 -1.43 -28.82
N LEU A 170 13.40 -1.96 -29.27
CA LEU A 170 13.31 -2.88 -30.41
C LEU A 170 13.03 -2.15 -31.73
N GLY A 171 12.38 -0.98 -31.70
CA GLY A 171 12.17 -0.16 -32.89
C GLY A 171 10.80 0.51 -32.94
N VAL A 172 10.58 1.27 -34.02
CA VAL A 172 9.29 1.87 -34.38
C VAL A 172 8.71 1.13 -35.57
N PHE A 173 7.45 0.75 -35.48
CA PHE A 173 6.73 -0.03 -36.47
C PHE A 173 5.43 0.66 -36.86
N ARG A 174 5.04 0.56 -38.13
CA ARG A 174 3.77 1.06 -38.63
C ARG A 174 2.78 -0.08 -38.79
N VAL A 175 1.56 0.13 -38.33
CA VAL A 175 0.45 -0.82 -38.49
C VAL A 175 -0.06 -0.75 -39.92
N ARG A 176 -0.09 -1.88 -40.64
CA ARG A 176 -0.72 -1.96 -41.96
C ARG A 176 -2.17 -2.42 -41.86
N GLU A 177 -2.39 -3.49 -41.13
CA GLU A 177 -3.67 -4.17 -41.04
C GLU A 177 -3.89 -4.73 -39.64
N ILE A 178 -5.15 -4.91 -39.27
CA ILE A 178 -5.53 -5.38 -37.95
C ILE A 178 -6.57 -6.48 -38.11
N GLU A 179 -6.19 -7.68 -37.72
CA GLU A 179 -7.07 -8.83 -37.67
C GLU A 179 -7.57 -9.00 -36.24
N THR A 180 -8.89 -9.04 -36.05
CA THR A 180 -9.50 -9.24 -34.73
C THR A 180 -10.15 -10.61 -34.66
N SER A 181 -9.71 -11.44 -33.73
CA SER A 181 -10.28 -12.76 -33.47
C SER A 181 -11.07 -12.73 -32.16
N ALA A 182 -12.40 -12.74 -32.27
CA ALA A 182 -13.27 -12.81 -31.09
C ALA A 182 -13.16 -14.17 -30.37
N THR A 183 -12.88 -15.24 -31.11
CA THR A 183 -12.71 -16.60 -30.56
C THR A 183 -11.44 -16.74 -29.73
N GLU A 184 -10.32 -16.18 -30.22
CA GLU A 184 -9.03 -16.23 -29.54
C GLU A 184 -8.83 -15.07 -28.55
N LYS A 185 -9.74 -14.10 -28.56
CA LYS A 185 -9.69 -12.86 -27.76
C LYS A 185 -8.41 -12.05 -28.00
N THR A 186 -8.04 -11.92 -29.27
CA THR A 186 -6.80 -11.26 -29.71
C THR A 186 -7.03 -10.25 -30.83
N HIS A 187 -6.25 -9.17 -30.81
CA HIS A 187 -6.00 -8.33 -31.96
C HIS A 187 -4.58 -8.61 -32.47
N THR A 188 -4.48 -9.07 -33.72
CA THR A 188 -3.23 -9.28 -34.42
C THR A 188 -2.98 -8.09 -35.34
N LEU A 189 -2.00 -7.25 -34.98
CA LEU A 189 -1.55 -6.14 -35.78
C LEU A 189 -0.47 -6.64 -36.75
N ILE A 190 -0.73 -6.51 -38.05
CA ILE A 190 0.26 -6.76 -39.09
C ILE A 190 1.06 -5.48 -39.26
N ILE A 191 2.38 -5.56 -39.07
CA ILE A 191 3.25 -4.40 -38.97
C ILE A 191 4.42 -4.44 -39.95
N GLU A 192 4.93 -3.27 -40.27
CA GLU A 192 6.18 -3.04 -41.00
C GLU A 192 7.12 -2.14 -40.21
N ALA A 193 8.42 -2.23 -40.47
CA ALA A 193 9.38 -1.29 -39.89
C ALA A 193 9.10 0.13 -40.43
N ALA A 194 9.01 1.13 -39.55
CA ALA A 194 8.76 2.51 -39.96
C ALA A 194 9.98 3.15 -40.65
N ALA A 195 11.18 2.62 -40.38
CA ALA A 195 12.43 2.98 -41.01
C ALA A 195 13.16 1.72 -41.50
N GLU A 196 14.09 1.87 -42.44
CA GLU A 196 14.91 0.75 -42.90
C GLU A 196 15.74 0.16 -41.74
N PRO A 197 15.69 -1.16 -41.53
CA PRO A 197 16.37 -1.79 -40.41
C PRO A 197 17.89 -1.74 -40.55
N THR A 198 18.54 -1.25 -39.50
CA THR A 198 20.00 -1.34 -39.38
C THR A 198 20.42 -2.79 -39.06
N ASP A 199 21.71 -3.11 -39.23
CA ASP A 199 22.21 -4.45 -38.90
C ASP A 199 22.09 -4.77 -37.40
N ALA A 200 22.10 -3.75 -36.55
CA ALA A 200 21.81 -3.90 -35.12
C ALA A 200 20.34 -4.29 -34.88
N ASP A 201 19.40 -3.71 -35.63
CA ASP A 201 17.98 -4.04 -35.53
C ASP A 201 17.70 -5.46 -36.02
N LYS A 202 18.30 -5.87 -37.15
CA LYS A 202 18.22 -7.26 -37.65
C LYS A 202 18.70 -8.28 -36.60
N THR A 203 19.74 -7.93 -35.84
CA THR A 203 20.23 -8.80 -34.76
C THR A 203 19.19 -8.92 -33.64
N LYS A 204 18.57 -7.81 -33.22
CA LYS A 204 17.50 -7.82 -32.21
C LYS A 204 16.24 -8.53 -32.71
N TRP A 205 15.96 -8.47 -34.00
CA TRP A 205 14.77 -9.04 -34.64
C TRP A 205 14.93 -10.53 -34.99
N SER A 206 16.04 -11.15 -34.60
CA SER A 206 16.32 -12.57 -34.86
C SER A 206 15.50 -13.55 -33.99
N LYS A 207 14.76 -13.04 -33.00
CA LYS A 207 13.96 -13.85 -32.08
C LYS A 207 12.55 -13.30 -31.90
N ASP A 208 11.62 -14.19 -31.60
CA ASP A 208 10.28 -13.84 -31.13
C ASP A 208 10.31 -13.39 -29.67
N TYR A 209 9.46 -12.44 -29.33
CA TYR A 209 9.32 -11.90 -27.98
C TYR A 209 7.96 -12.29 -27.40
N ALA A 210 7.99 -13.07 -26.32
CA ALA A 210 6.78 -13.51 -25.63
C ALA A 210 6.09 -12.39 -24.85
N ALA A 211 6.84 -11.36 -24.45
CA ALA A 211 6.34 -10.20 -23.74
C ALA A 211 7.14 -8.96 -24.14
N VAL A 212 6.45 -7.92 -24.61
CA VAL A 212 7.00 -6.59 -24.90
C VAL A 212 6.06 -5.51 -24.36
N SER A 213 6.62 -4.31 -24.20
CA SER A 213 5.84 -3.10 -23.90
C SER A 213 5.65 -2.31 -25.20
N LEU A 214 4.39 -2.03 -25.52
CA LEU A 214 3.96 -1.36 -26.74
C LEU A 214 3.43 0.05 -26.40
N TYR A 215 3.90 1.05 -27.13
CA TYR A 215 3.50 2.45 -26.95
C TYR A 215 3.09 3.08 -28.27
N GLU A 216 1.93 3.74 -28.31
CA GLU A 216 1.50 4.54 -29.47
C GLU A 216 2.33 5.81 -29.62
N ASN A 217 2.63 6.50 -28.52
CA ASN A 217 3.61 7.57 -28.50
C ASN A 217 4.65 7.29 -27.42
N LEU A 218 5.89 7.68 -27.70
CA LEU A 218 6.97 7.51 -26.75
C LEU A 218 6.66 8.25 -25.44
N PRO A 219 6.99 7.65 -24.29
CA PRO A 219 6.88 8.34 -23.02
C PRO A 219 7.83 9.55 -23.02
N VAL A 220 7.31 10.73 -23.33
CA VAL A 220 7.99 11.99 -23.01
C VAL A 220 8.11 12.12 -21.50
N ASP A 221 9.24 12.66 -21.04
CA ASP A 221 9.62 12.72 -19.63
C ASP A 221 8.45 13.24 -18.76
N ARG A 222 7.77 12.28 -18.10
CA ARG A 222 6.39 12.44 -17.59
C ARG A 222 6.32 13.38 -16.38
N TRP A 223 7.48 13.75 -15.83
CA TRP A 223 7.62 14.38 -14.51
C TRP A 223 8.01 15.86 -14.59
N LEU A 224 8.37 16.37 -15.78
CA LEU A 224 8.70 17.79 -15.94
C LEU A 224 7.52 18.73 -15.67
N ALA A 225 6.28 18.25 -15.86
CA ALA A 225 5.06 18.99 -15.52
C ALA A 225 4.75 19.04 -14.00
N TYR A 226 5.45 18.23 -13.19
CA TYR A 226 5.29 18.17 -11.73
C TYR A 226 6.54 18.61 -10.97
N TYR A 227 7.61 19.02 -11.64
CA TYR A 227 8.58 19.90 -10.99
C TYR A 227 7.78 21.12 -10.57
N GLN A 228 7.64 21.30 -9.26
CA GLN A 228 7.20 22.56 -8.69
C GLN A 228 7.99 23.65 -9.38
N THR A 229 7.35 24.42 -10.27
CA THR A 229 7.68 25.83 -10.36
C THR A 229 7.68 26.28 -8.91
N LYS A 230 8.85 26.67 -8.38
CA LYS A 230 8.97 27.20 -7.01
C LYS A 230 7.75 28.08 -6.81
N ALA A 231 6.89 27.71 -5.86
CA ALA A 231 5.76 28.53 -5.52
C ALA A 231 6.33 29.93 -5.29
N ASP A 232 5.87 30.89 -6.09
CA ASP A 232 6.21 32.29 -5.86
C ASP A 232 5.85 32.54 -4.38
N PRO A 233 6.79 32.94 -3.52
CA PRO A 233 6.52 33.10 -2.09
C PRO A 233 5.39 34.11 -1.81
N ASP A 234 5.03 34.93 -2.81
CA ASP A 234 3.91 35.86 -2.78
C ASP A 234 2.58 35.28 -3.34
N PHE A 235 2.55 34.01 -3.76
CA PHE A 235 1.33 33.37 -4.25
C PHE A 235 0.46 32.90 -3.08
N ASP A 236 -0.54 33.72 -2.74
CA ASP A 236 -1.53 33.43 -1.72
C ASP A 236 -2.49 32.28 -2.14
N LEU A 237 -2.09 31.06 -1.79
CA LEU A 237 -2.88 29.85 -1.99
C LEU A 237 -4.22 29.88 -1.24
N GLN A 238 -4.31 30.62 -0.14
CA GLN A 238 -5.52 30.70 0.69
C GLN A 238 -6.53 31.65 0.03
N GLY A 239 -6.09 32.84 -0.40
CA GLY A 239 -6.91 33.77 -1.17
C GLY A 239 -7.43 33.20 -2.50
N ALA A 240 -6.63 32.38 -3.18
CA ALA A 240 -7.06 31.68 -4.40
C ALA A 240 -8.11 30.58 -4.14
N TYR A 241 -8.02 29.90 -2.99
CA TYR A 241 -8.99 28.87 -2.59
C TYR A 241 -10.32 29.49 -2.14
N ASP A 242 -10.24 30.59 -1.40
CA ASP A 242 -11.40 31.35 -0.93
C ASP A 242 -12.14 32.01 -2.10
N ALA A 243 -11.43 32.58 -3.08
CA ALA A 243 -12.02 33.10 -4.31
C ALA A 243 -12.75 32.02 -5.14
N ALA A 244 -12.19 30.81 -5.21
CA ALA A 244 -12.78 29.69 -5.96
C ALA A 244 -14.03 29.09 -5.28
N THR A 245 -14.19 29.30 -3.97
CA THR A 245 -15.30 28.74 -3.19
C THR A 245 -16.41 29.75 -2.89
N THR A 246 -16.13 31.05 -2.97
CA THR A 246 -17.10 32.09 -2.62
C THR A 246 -18.06 32.44 -3.77
N ASP A 247 -17.67 32.25 -5.03
CA ASP A 247 -18.47 32.74 -6.18
C ASP A 247 -19.38 31.71 -6.85
N GLY A 248 -19.45 30.47 -6.35
CA GLY A 248 -20.42 29.45 -6.81
C GLY A 248 -20.39 29.10 -8.30
N SER A 249 -19.51 29.70 -9.09
CA SER A 249 -19.37 29.45 -10.52
C SER A 249 -18.20 28.49 -10.75
N PHE A 250 -18.53 27.22 -10.92
CA PHE A 250 -17.67 26.32 -11.70
C PHE A 250 -17.69 26.81 -13.16
N SER A 251 -17.02 27.93 -13.43
CA SER A 251 -16.82 28.43 -14.78
C SER A 251 -15.83 27.52 -15.50
N LYS A 252 -16.26 27.08 -16.68
CA LYS A 252 -15.62 26.10 -17.57
C LYS A 252 -14.35 26.63 -18.27
N ASP A 253 -13.95 27.87 -18.04
CA ASP A 253 -12.82 28.50 -18.75
C ASP A 253 -11.56 28.60 -17.90
N ARG A 254 -10.79 27.49 -17.86
CA ARG A 254 -9.41 27.47 -17.34
C ARG A 254 -8.36 27.94 -18.37
N SER A 255 -8.78 28.56 -19.47
CA SER A 255 -7.89 29.04 -20.54
C SER A 255 -7.33 30.46 -20.31
N LEU A 256 -7.82 31.20 -19.30
CA LEU A 256 -7.44 32.61 -19.11
C LEU A 256 -6.41 32.89 -18.00
N LEU A 257 -5.98 31.90 -17.22
CA LEU A 257 -5.02 32.10 -16.11
C LEU A 257 -3.54 32.00 -16.52
N LEU A 258 -3.23 31.97 -17.82
CA LEU A 258 -1.87 31.94 -18.37
C LEU A 258 -1.65 33.09 -19.36
N GLN A 259 -2.15 34.29 -19.06
CA GLN A 259 -1.66 35.49 -19.74
C GLN A 259 -0.52 36.10 -18.92
N PRO A 260 0.71 36.15 -19.45
CA PRO A 260 1.76 36.94 -18.82
C PRO A 260 1.32 38.40 -18.77
N ASN A 261 1.51 39.04 -17.62
CA ASN A 261 1.22 40.45 -17.41
C ASN A 261 1.97 41.30 -18.46
N PRO A 262 1.28 42.03 -19.37
CA PRO A 262 1.93 42.78 -20.44
C PRO A 262 2.71 44.02 -19.95
N ASN A 263 2.66 44.34 -18.65
CA ASN A 263 3.27 45.56 -18.10
C ASN A 263 4.59 45.33 -17.34
N LYS A 264 5.24 44.16 -17.49
CA LYS A 264 6.61 43.98 -17.01
C LYS A 264 7.59 44.00 -18.18
N ILE A 265 8.00 45.21 -18.55
CA ILE A 265 9.23 45.44 -19.30
C ILE A 265 10.32 45.55 -18.24
N ASP A 266 11.13 44.50 -18.09
CA ASP A 266 12.32 44.55 -17.24
C ASP A 266 13.34 45.52 -17.87
N ALA A 267 13.80 46.47 -17.07
CA ALA A 267 14.95 47.33 -17.31
C ALA A 267 16.15 46.81 -16.52
#